data_AF-A0A978S5G6-F1
#
_entry.id   AF-A0A978S5G6-F1
#
_cell.length_a   1.000
_cell.length_b   1.000
_cell.length_c   1.000
_cell.angle_alpha   90.00
_cell.angle_beta   90.00
_cell.angle_gamma   90.00
#
_symmetry.space_group_name_H-M   'P 1'
#
loop_
_entity.id
_entity.type
_entity.pdbx_description
1 polymer ?
#
loop_
_entity_poly.entity_id
_entity_poly.type
_entity_poly.pdbx_seq_one_letter_code
_entity_poly.pdbx_strand_id
1 'polypeptide(L)'
;MYCLQLTIRPTAALTFRILPGSILNIATYPFVPPTTLAGFLRRLGIMSAHLEIPETRINKENPPIYALPPRYQALGAYPTPGKFSAVHTTYRKGMREFNHDDFSRLYLDENKANFQLHTWEYFITEELVGYVISESKTGLEQFQKLKGYGCKLGKEGYGFLHDISPAPIELQRQTIAANPSTILPLETILQSGQLLGGCDIYNLYRYQWDAAARTIDETSGFLDLEPTPVGGFIPFVAAYFSQPVNPPPSLDYYTNGDIYIPVSLLNLLTE
;
A
#
# COMPACT_ATOMS: atom_id res chain seq x y z
N MET A 1 9.16 -19.75 -1.96
CA MET A 1 8.38 -18.57 -1.53
C MET A 1 7.04 -18.64 -2.25
N TYR A 2 5.92 -18.31 -1.61
CA TYR A 2 4.61 -18.33 -2.26
C TYR A 2 4.03 -16.93 -2.36
N CYS A 3 3.24 -16.69 -3.40
CA CYS A 3 2.61 -15.42 -3.67
C CYS A 3 1.14 -15.59 -4.05
N LEU A 4 0.30 -14.64 -3.66
CA LEU A 4 -1.00 -14.42 -4.28
C LEU A 4 -0.97 -13.10 -5.04
N GLN A 5 -1.46 -13.18 -6.28
CA GLN A 5 -1.80 -12.00 -7.06
C GLN A 5 -3.24 -11.61 -6.76
N LEU A 6 -3.45 -10.33 -6.48
CA LEU A 6 -4.72 -9.72 -6.11
C LEU A 6 -5.12 -8.70 -7.16
N THR A 7 -6.33 -8.79 -7.69
CA THR A 7 -6.89 -7.76 -8.57
C THR A 7 -7.86 -6.91 -7.76
N ILE A 8 -7.51 -5.64 -7.55
CA ILE A 8 -8.33 -4.68 -6.82
C ILE A 8 -8.99 -3.73 -7.84
N ARG A 9 -10.31 -3.55 -7.72
CA ARG A 9 -11.05 -2.54 -8.48
C ARG A 9 -11.44 -1.37 -7.59
N PRO A 10 -10.93 -0.16 -7.85
CA PRO A 10 -11.42 1.05 -7.21
C PRO A 10 -12.85 1.35 -7.68
N THR A 11 -13.70 1.86 -6.79
CA THR A 11 -15.05 2.35 -7.15
C THR A 11 -15.14 3.88 -7.16
N ALA A 12 -14.07 4.55 -6.72
CA ALA A 12 -13.95 6.00 -6.67
C ALA A 12 -12.48 6.39 -6.80
N ALA A 13 -12.22 7.69 -6.95
CA ALA A 13 -10.87 8.23 -6.86
C ALA A 13 -10.24 7.90 -5.49
N LEU A 14 -8.95 7.56 -5.51
CA LEU A 14 -8.18 7.13 -4.36
C LEU A 14 -7.23 8.24 -3.90
N THR A 15 -6.91 8.28 -2.61
CA THR A 15 -5.85 9.15 -2.09
C THR A 15 -4.96 8.38 -1.12
N PHE A 16 -3.70 8.20 -1.50
CA PHE A 16 -2.64 7.60 -0.70
C PHE A 16 -1.63 8.67 -0.32
N ARG A 17 -1.85 9.33 0.81
CA ARG A 17 -1.06 10.51 1.19
C ARG A 17 0.44 10.22 1.26
N ILE A 18 1.22 11.01 0.54
CA ILE A 18 2.67 11.05 0.71
C ILE A 18 3.00 11.78 2.01
N LEU A 19 3.83 11.17 2.85
CA LEU A 19 4.27 11.73 4.14
C LEU A 19 5.80 11.93 4.19
N PRO A 20 6.30 12.95 4.93
CA PRO A 20 5.55 14.02 5.57
C PRO A 20 4.94 14.96 4.50
N GLY A 21 3.64 15.18 4.59
CA GLY A 21 2.88 15.96 3.62
C GLY A 21 2.41 17.28 4.23
N SER A 22 2.32 18.32 3.41
CA SER A 22 1.70 19.58 3.85
C SER A 22 0.19 19.42 3.92
N ILE A 23 -0.46 19.96 4.96
CA ILE A 23 -1.93 20.08 4.97
C ILE A 23 -2.45 20.99 3.84
N LEU A 24 -1.56 21.80 3.24
CA LEU A 24 -1.84 22.67 2.10
C LEU A 24 -1.68 21.95 0.76
N ASN A 25 -0.82 20.92 0.69
CA ASN A 25 -0.58 20.15 -0.53
C ASN A 25 -0.61 18.66 -0.22
N ILE A 26 -1.75 18.04 -0.52
CA ILE A 26 -1.98 16.62 -0.32
C ILE A 26 -1.65 15.92 -1.63
N ALA A 27 -0.41 15.44 -1.72
CA ALA A 27 0.05 14.59 -2.80
C ALA A 27 -0.33 13.13 -2.56
N THR A 28 -0.46 12.36 -3.64
CA THR A 28 -0.81 10.93 -3.60
C THR A 28 0.24 10.06 -4.28
N TYR A 29 0.49 8.87 -3.75
CA TYR A 29 1.19 7.83 -4.50
C TYR A 29 0.32 7.37 -5.69
N PRO A 30 0.90 7.09 -6.88
CA PRO A 30 0.18 6.56 -8.04
C PRO A 30 0.05 5.02 -7.99
N PHE A 31 0.05 4.46 -6.78
CA PHE A 31 -0.08 3.04 -6.47
C PHE A 31 -0.48 2.92 -4.99
N VAL A 32 -0.92 1.73 -4.55
CA VAL A 32 -1.21 1.43 -3.15
C VAL A 32 0.10 1.09 -2.43
N PRO A 33 0.53 1.84 -1.41
CA PRO A 33 1.73 1.50 -0.65
C PRO A 33 1.63 0.15 0.08
N PRO A 34 2.75 -0.56 0.32
CA PRO A 34 2.79 -1.83 1.07
C PRO A 34 2.00 -1.80 2.39
N THR A 35 2.22 -0.79 3.23
CA THR A 35 1.53 -0.61 4.52
C THR A 35 0.03 -0.35 4.36
N THR A 36 -0.37 0.37 3.30
CA THR A 36 -1.79 0.62 3.01
C THR A 36 -2.48 -0.67 2.57
N LEU A 37 -1.82 -1.47 1.70
CA LEU A 37 -2.35 -2.76 1.28
C LEU A 37 -2.45 -3.74 2.46
N ALA A 38 -1.43 -3.80 3.32
CA ALA A 38 -1.45 -4.63 4.53
C ALA A 38 -2.65 -4.29 5.43
N GLY A 39 -2.87 -3.01 5.74
CA GLY A 39 -4.02 -2.58 6.53
C GLY A 39 -5.37 -2.84 5.84
N PHE A 40 -5.44 -2.68 4.51
CA PHE A 40 -6.63 -3.00 3.72
C PHE A 40 -6.99 -4.48 3.83
N LEU A 41 -6.03 -5.37 3.55
CA LEU A 41 -6.25 -6.82 3.59
C LEU A 41 -6.57 -7.33 4.99
N ARG A 42 -5.95 -6.75 6.02
CA ARG A 42 -6.30 -7.05 7.42
C ARG A 42 -7.76 -6.74 7.73
N ARG A 43 -8.27 -5.58 7.30
CA ARG A 43 -9.69 -5.23 7.47
C ARG A 43 -10.61 -6.18 6.72
N LEU A 44 -10.26 -6.57 5.49
CA LEU A 44 -11.04 -7.56 4.75
C LEU A 44 -11.03 -8.93 5.46
N GLY A 45 -9.90 -9.35 6.03
CA GLY A 45 -9.79 -10.54 6.87
C GLY A 45 -10.77 -10.53 8.03
N ILE A 46 -10.79 -9.45 8.81
CA ILE A 46 -11.74 -9.22 9.91
C ILE A 46 -13.19 -9.31 9.43
N MET A 47 -13.53 -8.62 8.33
CA MET A 47 -14.88 -8.65 7.76
C MET A 47 -15.30 -10.05 7.29
N SER A 48 -14.37 -10.80 6.68
CA SER A 48 -14.63 -12.16 6.20
C SER A 48 -14.88 -13.17 7.31
N ALA A 49 -14.40 -12.87 8.52
CA ALA A 49 -14.70 -13.62 9.74
C ALA A 49 -16.01 -13.18 10.42
N HIS A 50 -16.81 -12.31 9.77
CA HIS A 50 -18.03 -11.72 10.32
C HIS A 50 -17.82 -10.90 11.59
N LEU A 51 -16.64 -10.31 11.74
CA LEU A 51 -16.28 -9.43 12.86
C LEU A 51 -16.42 -7.96 12.46
N GLU A 52 -16.79 -7.12 13.42
CA GLU A 52 -16.83 -5.67 13.23
C GLU A 52 -15.42 -5.06 13.26
N ILE A 53 -15.15 -4.13 12.34
CA ILE A 53 -13.86 -3.44 12.30
C ILE A 53 -13.75 -2.54 13.55
N PRO A 54 -12.69 -2.69 14.37
CA PRO A 54 -12.52 -1.88 15.57
C PRO A 54 -12.47 -0.39 15.27
N GLU A 55 -13.18 0.41 16.07
CA GLU A 55 -13.16 1.86 15.94
C GLU A 55 -11.82 2.41 16.43
N THR A 56 -10.96 2.84 15.50
CA THR A 56 -9.72 3.55 15.83
C THR A 56 -10.01 5.04 15.95
N ARG A 57 -10.54 5.49 17.10
CA ARG A 57 -10.68 6.93 17.37
C ARG A 57 -9.29 7.57 17.47
N ILE A 58 -9.13 8.74 16.86
CA ILE A 58 -7.89 9.55 16.80
C ILE A 58 -7.42 10.00 18.20
N ASN A 59 -8.22 9.81 19.25
CA ASN A 59 -8.03 10.41 20.58
C ASN A 59 -7.40 9.48 21.65
N LYS A 60 -6.60 8.48 21.24
CA LYS A 60 -5.75 7.72 22.17
C LYS A 60 -4.30 7.97 21.78
N GLU A 61 -3.45 8.32 22.74
CA GLU A 61 -2.01 8.62 22.53
C GLU A 61 -1.25 7.51 21.77
N ASN A 62 -1.80 6.29 21.75
CA ASN A 62 -1.29 5.17 20.96
C ASN A 62 -2.47 4.32 20.43
N PRO A 63 -3.06 4.64 19.26
CA PRO A 63 -4.17 3.86 18.71
C PRO A 63 -3.67 2.48 18.26
N PRO A 64 -4.46 1.40 18.46
CA PRO A 64 -4.06 0.08 18.00
C PRO A 64 -3.89 0.04 16.48
N ILE A 65 -2.84 -0.65 16.03
CA ILE A 65 -2.56 -0.86 14.61
C ILE A 65 -3.17 -2.19 14.19
N TYR A 66 -3.85 -2.20 13.04
CA TYR A 66 -4.37 -3.42 12.42
C TYR A 66 -3.75 -3.56 11.03
N ALA A 67 -2.69 -4.35 10.95
CA ALA A 67 -1.99 -4.72 9.72
C ALA A 67 -1.95 -6.24 9.57
N LEU A 68 -1.53 -6.72 8.39
CA LEU A 68 -1.22 -8.15 8.25
C LEU A 68 -0.04 -8.50 9.18
N PRO A 69 -0.02 -9.72 9.76
CA PRO A 69 1.10 -10.17 10.56
C PRO A 69 2.35 -10.36 9.68
N PRO A 70 3.58 -10.26 10.24
CA PRO A 70 4.83 -10.23 9.46
C PRO A 70 5.06 -11.45 8.54
N ARG A 71 4.37 -12.57 8.81
CA ARG A 71 4.40 -13.76 7.95
C ARG A 71 3.71 -13.57 6.60
N TYR A 72 2.89 -12.53 6.44
CA TYR A 72 2.27 -12.13 5.17
C TYR A 72 2.76 -10.74 4.77
N GLN A 73 3.56 -10.69 3.72
CA GLN A 73 4.19 -9.47 3.24
C GLN A 73 3.38 -8.90 2.08
N ALA A 74 2.62 -7.84 2.35
CA ALA A 74 1.94 -7.07 1.32
C ALA A 74 2.95 -6.17 0.60
N LEU A 75 3.03 -6.28 -0.72
CA LEU A 75 4.05 -5.60 -1.52
C LEU A 75 3.53 -4.35 -2.24
N GLY A 76 2.36 -3.86 -1.84
CA GLY A 76 1.63 -2.81 -2.53
C GLY A 76 0.79 -3.34 -3.71
N ALA A 77 0.06 -2.43 -4.35
CA ALA A 77 -0.74 -2.73 -5.54
C ALA A 77 -0.60 -1.63 -6.59
N TYR A 78 -0.43 -2.03 -7.85
CA TYR A 78 0.08 -1.19 -8.92
C TYR A 78 -0.89 -1.15 -10.09
N PRO A 79 -1.01 -0.01 -10.81
CA PRO A 79 -1.85 0.08 -11.99
C PRO A 79 -1.56 -1.05 -12.99
N THR A 80 -2.62 -1.65 -13.52
CA THR A 80 -2.49 -2.71 -14.52
C THR A 80 -1.98 -2.11 -15.83
N PRO A 81 -0.90 -2.65 -16.44
CA PRO A 81 -0.41 -2.16 -17.73
C PRO A 81 -1.51 -2.14 -18.80
N GLY A 82 -1.58 -1.06 -19.58
CA GLY A 82 -2.56 -0.88 -20.65
C GLY A 82 -3.96 -0.44 -20.18
N LYS A 83 -4.23 -0.35 -18.88
CA LYS A 83 -5.46 0.23 -18.32
C LYS A 83 -5.26 1.69 -17.93
N PHE A 84 -6.36 2.44 -17.85
CA PHE A 84 -6.28 3.86 -17.50
C PHE A 84 -5.76 4.02 -16.06
N SER A 85 -4.82 4.96 -15.92
CA SER A 85 -4.22 5.34 -14.65
C SER A 85 -3.70 6.77 -14.74
N ALA A 86 -4.10 7.63 -13.80
CA ALA A 86 -3.64 9.01 -13.74
C ALA A 86 -3.72 9.57 -12.32
N VAL A 87 -2.90 10.58 -12.05
CA VAL A 87 -3.07 11.45 -10.88
C VAL A 87 -3.71 12.75 -11.34
N HIS A 88 -4.84 13.11 -10.72
CA HIS A 88 -5.57 14.33 -10.99
C HIS A 88 -5.47 15.28 -9.80
N THR A 89 -4.95 16.48 -10.03
CA THR A 89 -4.83 17.52 -9.00
C THR A 89 -6.03 18.45 -9.03
N THR A 90 -6.68 18.61 -7.88
CA THR A 90 -7.74 19.60 -7.66
C THR A 90 -7.23 20.74 -6.80
N TYR A 91 -7.79 21.94 -7.03
CA TYR A 91 -7.50 23.13 -6.25
C TYR A 91 -8.73 23.48 -5.41
N ARG A 92 -8.54 23.60 -4.10
CA ARG A 92 -9.59 23.91 -3.14
C ARG A 92 -9.26 25.21 -2.43
N LYS A 93 -10.21 26.14 -2.36
CA LYS A 93 -10.09 27.32 -1.51
C LYS A 93 -10.55 26.94 -0.11
N GLY A 94 -9.62 26.89 0.84
CA GLY A 94 -9.88 26.57 2.25
C GLY A 94 -9.53 27.75 3.14
N MET A 95 -10.02 27.77 4.37
CA MET A 95 -9.60 28.78 5.34
C MET A 95 -8.20 28.44 5.87
N ARG A 96 -7.36 29.45 6.07
CA ARG A 96 -6.03 29.27 6.66
C ARG A 96 -6.08 28.75 8.11
N GLU A 97 -7.16 29.04 8.81
CA GLU A 97 -7.43 28.59 10.18
C GLU A 97 -8.10 27.20 10.23
N PHE A 98 -8.28 26.53 9.09
CA PHE A 98 -9.01 25.27 9.02
C PHE A 98 -8.25 24.16 9.77
N ASN A 99 -8.85 23.69 10.87
CA ASN A 99 -8.39 22.51 11.57
C ASN A 99 -9.07 21.28 10.94
N HIS A 100 -8.36 20.15 10.88
CA HIS A 100 -8.83 18.91 10.22
C HIS A 100 -10.09 18.30 10.84
N ASP A 101 -10.51 18.80 12.00
CA ASP A 101 -11.70 18.40 12.76
C ASP A 101 -12.89 19.35 12.57
N ASP A 102 -12.74 20.45 11.82
CA ASP A 102 -13.81 21.42 11.58
C ASP A 102 -14.64 21.08 10.33
N PHE A 103 -15.97 21.03 10.46
CA PHE A 103 -16.89 20.87 9.32
C PHE A 103 -16.97 22.14 8.46
N SER A 104 -17.36 22.00 7.18
CA SER A 104 -17.55 23.13 6.26
C SER A 104 -18.53 24.17 6.82
N ARG A 105 -18.12 25.45 6.83
CA ARG A 105 -18.93 26.59 7.30
C ARG A 105 -19.20 27.54 6.13
N LEU A 106 -20.42 28.07 6.03
CA LEU A 106 -20.77 29.16 5.11
C LEU A 106 -20.36 30.49 5.75
N TYR A 107 -19.65 31.34 5.01
CA TYR A 107 -19.21 32.66 5.48
C TYR A 107 -19.96 33.78 4.75
N LEU A 108 -20.40 34.77 5.52
CA LEU A 108 -20.91 36.05 5.04
C LEU A 108 -19.76 37.07 5.03
N ASP A 109 -19.72 37.90 4.00
CA ASP A 109 -18.60 38.77 3.58
C ASP A 109 -18.05 39.72 4.66
N GLU A 110 -18.81 39.96 5.72
CA GLU A 110 -18.44 40.85 6.83
C GLU A 110 -17.32 40.28 7.72
N ASN A 111 -17.11 38.96 7.69
CA ASN A 111 -15.98 38.30 8.34
C ASN A 111 -14.92 37.94 7.28
N LYS A 112 -13.89 38.79 7.13
CA LYS A 112 -12.75 38.56 6.23
C LYS A 112 -11.96 37.31 6.62
N ALA A 113 -12.44 36.13 6.26
CA ALA A 113 -11.73 34.88 6.43
C ALA A 113 -10.47 34.89 5.57
N ASN A 114 -9.33 34.55 6.17
CA ASN A 114 -8.07 34.44 5.45
C ASN A 114 -8.08 33.12 4.65
N PHE A 115 -8.51 33.17 3.40
CA PHE A 115 -8.53 32.00 2.54
C PHE A 115 -7.13 31.68 2.01
N GLN A 116 -6.81 30.40 1.94
CA GLN A 116 -5.66 29.92 1.21
C GLN A 116 -6.05 28.85 0.19
N LEU A 117 -5.19 28.66 -0.80
CA LEU A 117 -5.33 27.57 -1.75
C LEU A 117 -4.75 26.29 -1.13
N HIS A 118 -5.47 25.19 -1.30
CA HIS A 118 -5.02 23.84 -1.03
C HIS A 118 -5.02 23.05 -2.33
N THR A 119 -4.05 22.17 -2.51
CA THR A 119 -4.06 21.16 -3.58
C THR A 119 -4.36 19.79 -3.02
N TRP A 120 -5.17 19.03 -3.74
CA TRP A 120 -5.50 17.65 -3.41
C TRP A 120 -5.39 16.78 -4.64
N GLU A 121 -4.52 15.78 -4.56
CA GLU A 121 -4.32 14.80 -5.63
C GLU A 121 -5.18 13.55 -5.44
N TYR A 122 -5.75 13.14 -6.55
CA TYR A 122 -6.59 11.96 -6.71
C TYR A 122 -5.91 10.98 -7.64
N PHE A 123 -5.62 9.80 -7.15
CA PHE A 123 -5.18 8.70 -7.98
C PHE A 123 -6.41 7.97 -8.53
N ILE A 124 -6.51 7.94 -9.86
CA ILE A 124 -7.62 7.34 -10.60
C ILE A 124 -7.06 6.22 -11.43
N THR A 125 -7.58 5.01 -11.25
CA THR A 125 -7.23 3.86 -12.09
C THR A 125 -8.40 2.89 -12.19
N GLU A 126 -8.47 2.14 -13.28
CA GLU A 126 -9.50 1.12 -13.49
C GLU A 126 -9.22 -0.15 -12.69
N GLU A 127 -7.94 -0.50 -12.54
CA GLU A 127 -7.56 -1.78 -11.94
C GLU A 127 -6.13 -1.75 -11.39
N LEU A 128 -5.98 -2.32 -10.21
CA LEU A 128 -4.71 -2.49 -9.52
C LEU A 128 -4.38 -3.98 -9.37
N VAL A 129 -3.13 -4.33 -9.60
CA VAL A 129 -2.57 -5.65 -9.29
C VAL A 129 -1.70 -5.55 -8.05
N GLY A 130 -2.11 -6.20 -6.97
CA GLY A 130 -1.36 -6.30 -5.72
C GLY A 130 -0.77 -7.68 -5.50
N TYR A 131 0.23 -7.75 -4.63
CA TYR A 131 0.90 -9.00 -4.30
C TYR A 131 1.01 -9.15 -2.78
N VAL A 132 0.72 -10.37 -2.31
CA VAL A 132 1.01 -10.79 -0.94
C VAL A 132 1.89 -12.02 -1.01
N ILE A 133 2.98 -12.01 -0.25
CA ILE A 133 3.94 -13.10 -0.17
C ILE A 133 3.92 -13.76 1.20
N SER A 134 4.15 -15.07 1.24
CA SER A 134 4.43 -15.81 2.46
C SER A 134 5.35 -17.01 2.19
N GLU A 135 6.07 -17.44 3.22
CA GLU A 135 6.74 -18.73 3.21
C GLU A 135 5.75 -19.90 3.29
N SER A 136 4.58 -19.66 3.89
CA SER A 136 3.52 -20.66 4.08
C SER A 136 2.51 -20.63 2.95
N LYS A 137 2.42 -21.74 2.19
CA LYS A 137 1.40 -21.92 1.15
C LYS A 137 -0.02 -21.92 1.73
N THR A 138 -0.24 -22.70 2.78
CA THR A 138 -1.53 -22.86 3.46
C THR A 138 -1.98 -21.55 4.10
N GLY A 139 -1.03 -20.76 4.63
CA GLY A 139 -1.32 -19.44 5.17
C GLY A 139 -1.95 -18.49 4.13
N LEU A 140 -1.58 -18.60 2.86
CA LEU A 140 -2.13 -17.76 1.79
C LEU A 140 -3.53 -18.20 1.34
N GLU A 141 -3.92 -19.46 1.51
CA GLU A 141 -5.23 -19.96 1.05
C GLU A 141 -6.42 -19.22 1.68
N GLN A 142 -6.26 -18.71 2.90
CA GLN A 142 -7.30 -17.92 3.58
C GLN A 142 -7.66 -16.63 2.82
N PHE A 143 -6.71 -16.03 2.10
CA PHE A 143 -6.97 -14.81 1.33
C PHE A 143 -7.95 -15.03 0.19
N GLN A 144 -8.07 -16.26 -0.33
CA GLN A 144 -8.99 -16.57 -1.44
C GLN A 144 -10.46 -16.30 -1.06
N LYS A 145 -10.79 -16.40 0.23
CA LYS A 145 -12.12 -16.09 0.78
C LYS A 145 -12.45 -14.60 0.74
N LEU A 146 -11.46 -13.74 0.52
CA LEU A 146 -11.64 -12.29 0.47
C LEU A 146 -12.15 -11.79 -0.89
N LYS A 147 -12.29 -12.67 -1.89
CA LYS A 147 -12.86 -12.30 -3.19
C LYS A 147 -14.26 -11.70 -3.01
N GLY A 148 -14.49 -10.53 -3.60
CA GLY A 148 -15.73 -9.76 -3.49
C GLY A 148 -15.82 -8.86 -2.27
N TYR A 149 -14.94 -8.99 -1.28
CA TYR A 149 -14.91 -8.08 -0.13
C TYR A 149 -14.26 -6.75 -0.52
N GLY A 150 -14.80 -5.66 0.02
CA GLY A 150 -14.31 -4.32 -0.20
C GLY A 150 -14.50 -3.43 1.02
N CYS A 151 -13.63 -2.45 1.15
CA CYS A 151 -13.74 -1.42 2.18
C CYS A 151 -13.04 -0.15 1.71
N LYS A 152 -12.97 0.84 2.60
CA LYS A 152 -12.14 2.03 2.41
C LYS A 152 -10.68 1.65 2.11
N LEU A 153 -10.12 2.25 1.07
CA LEU A 153 -8.75 2.04 0.61
C LEU A 153 -8.03 3.40 0.54
N GLY A 154 -7.02 3.60 1.39
CA GLY A 154 -6.35 4.91 1.54
C GLY A 154 -7.15 5.89 2.42
N LYS A 155 -6.83 7.19 2.29
CA LYS A 155 -7.52 8.26 3.04
C LYS A 155 -8.89 8.57 2.47
N GLU A 156 -8.99 8.68 1.16
CA GLU A 156 -10.22 8.78 0.39
C GLU A 156 -10.21 7.64 -0.62
N GLY A 157 -11.40 7.12 -0.92
CA GLY A 157 -11.57 6.02 -1.87
C GLY A 157 -12.07 4.72 -1.25
N TYR A 158 -12.60 3.88 -2.12
CA TYR A 158 -13.10 2.55 -1.82
C TYR A 158 -12.62 1.60 -2.91
N GLY A 159 -12.25 0.39 -2.52
CA GLY A 159 -11.85 -0.66 -3.45
C GLY A 159 -12.27 -2.02 -2.93
N PHE A 160 -12.46 -2.96 -3.84
CA PHE A 160 -12.79 -4.34 -3.52
C PHE A 160 -11.87 -5.31 -4.26
N LEU A 161 -11.65 -6.48 -3.68
CA LEU A 161 -10.92 -7.57 -4.32
C LEU A 161 -11.82 -8.20 -5.37
N HIS A 162 -11.58 -7.85 -6.64
CA HIS A 162 -12.31 -8.40 -7.76
C HIS A 162 -11.93 -9.85 -8.02
N ASP A 163 -10.64 -10.12 -8.10
CA ASP A 163 -10.07 -11.44 -8.32
C ASP A 163 -8.84 -11.68 -7.45
N ILE A 164 -8.54 -12.94 -7.23
CA ILE A 164 -7.39 -13.46 -6.50
C ILE A 164 -6.91 -14.67 -7.29
N SER A 165 -5.60 -14.87 -7.41
CA SER A 165 -5.08 -16.06 -8.09
C SER A 165 -5.69 -17.35 -7.49
N PRO A 166 -6.11 -18.31 -8.33
CA PRO A 166 -6.92 -19.46 -7.89
C PRO A 166 -6.15 -20.41 -6.95
N ALA A 167 -4.83 -20.31 -6.91
CA ALA A 167 -3.96 -20.97 -5.95
C ALA A 167 -2.77 -20.05 -5.61
N PRO A 168 -2.08 -20.28 -4.48
CA PRO A 168 -0.77 -19.69 -4.23
C PRO A 168 0.23 -20.08 -5.34
N ILE A 169 0.89 -19.08 -5.90
CA ILE A 169 1.89 -19.20 -6.95
C ILE A 169 3.25 -19.42 -6.29
N GLU A 170 3.93 -20.51 -6.64
CA GLU A 170 5.30 -20.75 -6.18
C GLU A 170 6.28 -19.87 -6.96
N LEU A 171 7.14 -19.16 -6.22
CA LEU A 171 8.18 -18.30 -6.77
C LEU A 171 9.56 -18.87 -6.42
N GLN A 172 10.42 -18.92 -7.43
CA GLN A 172 11.81 -19.30 -7.33
C GLN A 172 12.71 -18.07 -7.31
N ARG A 173 13.77 -18.11 -6.51
CA ARG A 173 14.77 -17.05 -6.50
C ARG A 173 15.67 -17.20 -7.72
N GLN A 174 15.78 -16.16 -8.54
CA GLN A 174 16.64 -16.12 -9.72
C GLN A 174 17.26 -14.73 -9.89
N THR A 175 18.51 -14.68 -10.34
CA THR A 175 19.14 -13.43 -10.78
C THR A 175 18.87 -13.27 -12.28
N ILE A 176 18.08 -12.27 -12.66
CA ILE A 176 17.63 -12.07 -14.05
C ILE A 176 17.45 -10.59 -14.36
N ALA A 177 17.58 -10.22 -15.64
CA ALA A 177 17.23 -8.91 -16.16
C ALA A 177 15.73 -8.85 -16.45
N ALA A 178 14.96 -8.19 -15.59
CA ALA A 178 13.51 -8.11 -15.68
C ALA A 178 12.97 -6.79 -15.13
N ASN A 179 11.78 -6.39 -15.59
CA ASN A 179 11.09 -5.24 -15.02
C ASN A 179 10.38 -5.66 -13.72
N PRO A 180 10.60 -4.94 -12.60
CA PRO A 180 10.02 -5.32 -11.33
C PRO A 180 8.50 -5.18 -11.35
N SER A 181 7.79 -6.17 -10.83
CA SER A 181 6.32 -6.14 -10.67
C SER A 181 5.86 -5.22 -9.53
N THR A 182 6.80 -4.74 -8.72
CA THR A 182 6.58 -3.91 -7.54
C THR A 182 7.55 -2.75 -7.50
N ILE A 183 7.46 -1.89 -6.48
CA ILE A 183 8.54 -0.95 -6.15
C ILE A 183 9.88 -1.68 -5.91
N LEU A 184 10.97 -0.96 -6.09
CA LEU A 184 12.33 -1.42 -5.87
C LEU A 184 13.03 -0.49 -4.85
N PRO A 185 13.58 -1.00 -3.73
CA PRO A 185 14.34 -0.16 -2.80
C PRO A 185 15.49 0.57 -3.50
N LEU A 186 15.61 1.88 -3.28
CA LEU A 186 16.58 2.72 -3.96
C LEU A 186 18.02 2.27 -3.64
N GLU A 187 18.29 1.82 -2.43
CA GLU A 187 19.59 1.30 -2.01
C GLU A 187 20.04 0.13 -2.90
N THR A 188 19.10 -0.70 -3.37
CA THR A 188 19.42 -1.81 -4.29
C THR A 188 19.91 -1.30 -5.64
N ILE A 189 19.29 -0.24 -6.16
CA ILE A 189 19.70 0.40 -7.42
C ILE A 189 21.11 0.97 -7.26
N LEU A 190 21.33 1.74 -6.19
CA LEU A 190 22.62 2.38 -5.91
C LEU A 190 23.75 1.35 -5.74
N GLN A 191 23.49 0.24 -5.04
CA GLN A 191 24.47 -0.83 -4.83
C GLN A 191 24.74 -1.65 -6.09
N SER A 192 23.75 -1.80 -6.97
CA SER A 192 23.92 -2.56 -8.22
C SER A 192 24.88 -1.88 -9.21
N GLY A 193 25.15 -0.58 -9.05
CA GLY A 193 25.94 0.22 -9.98
C GLY A 193 25.28 0.44 -11.35
N GLN A 194 24.00 0.04 -11.51
CA GLN A 194 23.25 0.19 -12.75
C GLN A 194 22.63 1.59 -12.82
N LEU A 195 22.82 2.27 -13.96
CA LEU A 195 22.11 3.52 -14.27
C LEU A 195 20.70 3.17 -14.76
N LEU A 196 19.72 3.25 -13.86
CA LEU A 196 18.31 3.01 -14.18
C LEU A 196 17.58 4.35 -14.35
N GLY A 197 17.15 4.64 -15.57
CA GLY A 197 16.24 5.76 -15.88
C GLY A 197 14.77 5.32 -15.86
N GLY A 198 13.85 6.29 -15.99
CA GLY A 198 12.42 5.98 -16.20
C GLY A 198 11.65 5.50 -14.96
N CYS A 199 12.14 5.82 -13.76
CA CYS A 199 11.42 5.59 -12.52
C CYS A 199 11.14 6.89 -11.75
N ASP A 200 10.07 6.86 -10.98
CA ASP A 200 9.74 7.90 -10.01
C ASP A 200 10.22 7.47 -8.61
N ILE A 201 10.74 8.41 -7.83
CA ILE A 201 11.29 8.14 -6.50
C ILE A 201 10.30 8.59 -5.43
N TYR A 202 10.02 7.70 -4.48
CA TYR A 202 9.07 7.93 -3.40
C TYR A 202 9.66 7.59 -2.04
N ASN A 203 9.44 8.48 -1.07
CA ASN A 203 9.60 8.15 0.34
C ASN A 203 8.40 7.31 0.79
N LEU A 204 8.67 6.15 1.38
CA LEU A 204 7.70 5.20 1.88
C LEU A 204 8.04 4.84 3.33
N TYR A 205 7.16 4.07 3.95
CA TYR A 205 7.32 3.61 5.32
C TYR A 205 7.09 2.11 5.39
N ARG A 206 7.94 1.41 6.13
CA ARG A 206 7.74 0.01 6.55
C ARG A 206 7.38 -0.03 8.03
N TYR A 207 6.78 -1.12 8.48
CA TYR A 207 6.51 -1.33 9.90
C TYR A 207 7.82 -1.59 10.64
N GLN A 208 7.97 -1.01 11.83
CA GLN A 208 8.94 -1.47 12.82
C GLN A 208 8.26 -2.56 13.64
N TRP A 209 8.52 -3.82 13.31
CA TRP A 209 7.90 -4.95 13.98
C TRP A 209 8.42 -5.11 15.40
N ASP A 210 7.51 -5.23 16.37
CA ASP A 210 7.91 -5.60 17.72
C ASP A 210 8.34 -7.07 17.77
N ALA A 211 9.17 -7.44 18.74
CA ALA A 211 9.60 -8.83 18.93
C ALA A 211 8.39 -9.79 19.07
N ALA A 212 7.31 -9.33 19.70
CA ALA A 212 6.06 -10.08 19.86
C ALA A 212 5.34 -10.37 18.53
N ALA A 213 5.53 -9.54 17.50
CA ALA A 213 4.90 -9.77 16.19
C ALA A 213 5.45 -11.03 15.49
N ARG A 214 6.68 -11.42 15.83
CA ARG A 214 7.36 -12.59 15.24
C ARG A 214 6.98 -13.91 15.92
N THR A 215 6.31 -13.85 17.06
CA THR A 215 5.85 -15.03 17.82
C THR A 215 4.37 -15.31 17.67
N ILE A 216 3.64 -14.51 16.88
CA ILE A 216 2.22 -14.71 16.57
C ILE A 216 2.06 -16.02 15.81
N ASP A 217 1.18 -16.88 16.30
CA ASP A 217 0.88 -18.17 15.67
C ASP A 217 0.24 -18.01 14.27
N GLU A 218 0.18 -19.08 13.49
CA GLU A 218 -0.37 -19.02 12.13
C GLU A 218 -1.86 -18.66 12.07
N THR A 219 -2.60 -18.91 13.14
CA THR A 219 -4.05 -18.69 13.24
C THR A 219 -4.43 -17.31 13.74
N SER A 220 -3.53 -16.60 14.42
CA SER A 220 -3.78 -15.28 15.01
C SER A 220 -3.23 -14.12 14.17
N GLY A 221 -3.81 -12.94 14.35
CA GLY A 221 -3.41 -11.69 13.71
C GLY A 221 -3.91 -11.47 12.28
N PHE A 222 -4.66 -12.39 11.66
CA PHE A 222 -5.25 -12.17 10.32
C PHE A 222 -6.79 -12.12 10.28
N LEU A 223 -7.47 -13.06 10.94
CA LEU A 223 -8.94 -13.17 10.92
C LEU A 223 -9.60 -12.79 12.26
N ASP A 224 -8.84 -12.24 13.21
CA ASP A 224 -9.31 -11.85 14.55
C ASP A 224 -9.24 -10.33 14.79
N LEU A 225 -9.54 -9.89 16.01
CA LEU A 225 -9.46 -8.49 16.44
C LEU A 225 -8.18 -8.15 17.21
N GLU A 226 -7.16 -9.00 17.17
CA GLU A 226 -5.92 -8.72 17.88
C GLU A 226 -5.13 -7.60 17.19
N PRO A 227 -4.74 -6.52 17.90
CA PRO A 227 -3.87 -5.50 17.35
C PRO A 227 -2.54 -6.09 16.91
N THR A 228 -2.01 -5.59 15.81
CA THR A 228 -0.70 -5.98 15.30
C THR A 228 0.41 -5.28 16.11
N PRO A 229 1.37 -6.01 16.70
CA PRO A 229 2.47 -5.42 17.47
C PRO A 229 3.44 -4.66 16.56
N VAL A 230 3.31 -3.34 16.52
CA VAL A 230 4.12 -2.44 15.69
C VAL A 230 4.60 -1.29 16.57
N GLY A 231 5.92 -1.19 16.76
CA GLY A 231 6.56 -0.17 17.58
C GLY A 231 6.71 1.19 16.88
N GLY A 232 6.44 1.24 15.58
CA GLY A 232 6.54 2.46 14.78
C GLY A 232 6.64 2.22 13.29
N PHE A 233 7.10 3.23 12.56
CA PHE A 233 7.29 3.21 11.12
C PHE A 233 8.70 3.66 10.77
N ILE A 234 9.41 2.90 9.94
CA ILE A 234 10.75 3.22 9.46
C ILE A 234 10.65 3.74 8.03
N PRO A 235 11.13 4.97 7.74
CA PRO A 235 11.14 5.48 6.37
C PRO A 235 12.14 4.72 5.51
N PHE A 236 11.81 4.54 4.23
CA PHE A 236 12.73 4.04 3.21
C PHE A 236 12.41 4.70 1.86
N VAL A 237 13.35 4.68 0.93
CA VAL A 237 13.17 5.26 -0.40
C VAL A 237 13.03 4.14 -1.42
N ALA A 238 12.06 4.27 -2.33
CA ALA A 238 11.86 3.29 -3.39
C ALA A 238 11.67 3.96 -4.75
N ALA A 239 12.12 3.26 -5.78
CA ALA A 239 11.82 3.55 -7.16
C ALA A 239 10.54 2.81 -7.58
N TYR A 240 9.65 3.53 -8.25
CA TYR A 240 8.48 2.99 -8.91
C TYR A 240 8.63 3.13 -10.43
N PHE A 241 8.49 2.01 -11.13
CA PHE A 241 8.56 1.95 -12.59
C PHE A 241 7.15 1.89 -13.16
N SER A 242 6.61 3.05 -13.54
CA SER A 242 5.27 3.15 -14.13
C SER A 242 5.18 2.57 -15.54
N GLN A 243 6.33 2.40 -16.20
CA GLN A 243 6.48 1.77 -17.51
C GLN A 243 7.70 0.84 -17.49
N PRO A 244 7.70 -0.22 -18.32
CA PRO A 244 8.89 -1.04 -18.52
C PRO A 244 10.08 -0.21 -18.99
N VAL A 245 11.26 -0.46 -18.41
CA VAL A 245 12.52 0.19 -18.77
C VAL A 245 13.37 -0.73 -19.64
N ASN A 246 14.18 -0.12 -20.52
CA ASN A 246 15.09 -0.82 -21.42
C ASN A 246 16.49 -0.17 -21.39
N PRO A 247 17.55 -0.91 -20.99
CA PRO A 247 17.51 -2.29 -20.53
C PRO A 247 16.83 -2.45 -19.16
N PRO A 248 16.17 -3.61 -18.88
CA PRO A 248 15.63 -3.89 -17.57
C PRO A 248 16.75 -4.12 -16.53
N PRO A 249 16.50 -3.81 -15.25
CA PRO A 249 17.49 -4.04 -14.20
C PRO A 249 17.77 -5.53 -13.99
N SER A 250 19.06 -5.87 -13.87
CA SER A 250 19.52 -7.22 -13.52
C SER A 250 19.70 -7.36 -12.02
N LEU A 251 18.76 -8.04 -11.36
CA LEU A 251 18.68 -8.14 -9.90
C LEU A 251 18.24 -9.55 -9.47
N ASP A 252 18.28 -9.80 -8.17
CA ASP A 252 17.67 -10.97 -7.56
C ASP A 252 16.15 -10.78 -7.43
N TYR A 253 15.39 -11.70 -8.03
CA TYR A 253 13.94 -11.73 -8.01
C TYR A 253 13.42 -13.06 -7.47
N TYR A 254 12.30 -13.01 -6.74
CA TYR A 254 11.39 -14.14 -6.64
C TYR A 254 10.44 -14.11 -7.85
N THR A 255 10.45 -15.17 -8.66
CA THR A 255 9.73 -15.21 -9.94
C THR A 255 9.20 -16.59 -10.31
N ASN A 256 8.12 -16.61 -11.11
CA ASN A 256 7.60 -17.77 -11.84
C ASN A 256 7.75 -17.62 -13.38
N GLY A 257 8.44 -16.57 -13.85
CA GLY A 257 8.53 -16.20 -15.27
C GLY A 257 7.62 -15.03 -15.68
N ASP A 258 6.56 -14.73 -14.92
CA ASP A 258 5.64 -13.63 -15.20
C ASP A 258 5.70 -12.51 -14.14
N ILE A 259 5.89 -12.91 -12.88
CA ILE A 259 5.97 -12.02 -11.72
C ILE A 259 7.45 -11.86 -11.34
N TYR A 260 7.92 -10.63 -11.11
CA TYR A 260 9.29 -10.33 -10.74
C TYR A 260 9.32 -9.47 -9.49
N ILE A 261 9.37 -10.11 -8.32
CA ILE A 261 9.38 -9.42 -7.03
C ILE A 261 10.83 -9.28 -6.54
N PRO A 262 11.36 -8.06 -6.38
CA PRO A 262 12.73 -7.87 -5.90
C PRO A 262 12.93 -8.51 -4.53
N VAL A 263 13.94 -9.38 -4.40
CA VAL A 263 14.29 -10.00 -3.11
C VAL A 263 14.63 -8.94 -2.07
N SER A 264 15.27 -7.84 -2.49
CA SER A 264 15.61 -6.73 -1.61
C SER A 264 14.40 -6.04 -1.00
N LEU A 265 13.27 -5.94 -1.71
CA LEU A 265 12.04 -5.40 -1.15
C LEU A 265 11.53 -6.29 -0.02
N LEU A 266 11.52 -7.61 -0.22
CA LEU A 266 11.04 -8.54 0.79
C LEU A 266 11.92 -8.50 2.06
N ASN A 267 13.24 -8.50 1.88
CA ASN A 267 14.18 -8.37 3.00
C ASN A 267 13.92 -7.08 3.78
N LEU A 268 13.77 -5.96 3.06
CA LEU A 268 13.45 -4.66 3.65
C LEU A 268 12.13 -4.67 4.42
N LEU A 269 11.07 -5.32 3.95
CA LEU A 269 9.79 -5.31 4.68
C LEU A 269 9.76 -6.26 5.89
N THR A 270 10.73 -7.16 6.00
CA THR A 270 10.78 -8.20 7.04
C THR A 270 11.68 -7.83 8.24
N GLU A 271 12.73 -7.05 8.00
CA GLU A 271 13.62 -6.49 9.03
C GLU A 271 12.88 -5.66 10.09
#